data_AF-A0A952EWP2-F1
#
_entry.id   AF-A0A952EWP2-F1
#
_cell.length_a   1.000
_cell.length_b   1.000
_cell.length_c   1.000
_cell.angle_alpha   90.00
_cell.angle_beta   90.00
_cell.angle_gamma   90.00
#
_symmetry.space_group_name_H-M   'P 1'
#
loop_
_entity.id
_entity.type
_entity.pdbx_description
1 polymer ?
#
loop_
_entity_poly.entity_id
_entity_poly.type
_entity_poly.pdbx_seq_one_letter_code
_entity_poly.pdbx_strand_id
1 'polypeptide(L)'
;MAVAAAAMIPVFAACSDNSGSSSPSAPQSPAPTQNATHGPFFPECGGISDQTLAEQTRVTGLVNTARNSVGCQWLQGGGILGPHFSFTWYRGSPIGRERKTEELSRASVEDINIEGHSGFIALGQDSTVSNQPP
;
A
#
# COMPACT_ATOMS: atom_id res chain seq x y z
N MET A 1 -25.02 20.30 -46.53
CA MET A 1 -25.75 21.26 -45.69
C MET A 1 -25.23 21.13 -44.27
N ALA A 2 -24.59 22.17 -43.77
CA ALA A 2 -24.23 22.31 -42.38
C ALA A 2 -25.51 22.51 -41.55
N VAL A 3 -25.65 21.79 -40.44
CA VAL A 3 -26.61 22.15 -39.41
C VAL A 3 -25.85 22.30 -38.11
N ALA A 4 -25.86 23.53 -37.62
CA ALA A 4 -25.18 23.98 -36.43
C ALA A 4 -25.93 23.57 -35.14
N ALA A 5 -25.11 23.40 -34.10
CA ALA A 5 -25.33 23.47 -32.65
C ALA A 5 -26.76 23.56 -32.06
N ALA A 6 -26.96 22.79 -30.99
CA ALA A 6 -27.60 23.32 -29.77
C ALA A 6 -26.97 22.65 -28.53
N ALA A 7 -26.08 23.38 -27.85
CA ALA A 7 -25.62 23.03 -26.53
C ALA A 7 -26.77 23.29 -25.54
N MET A 8 -27.26 22.23 -24.90
CA MET A 8 -28.26 22.32 -23.85
C MET A 8 -27.58 22.81 -22.57
N ILE A 9 -27.67 24.11 -22.30
CA ILE A 9 -27.28 24.68 -20.99
C ILE A 9 -28.47 24.45 -20.06
N PRO A 10 -28.35 23.68 -18.96
CA PRO A 10 -29.39 23.65 -17.95
C PRO A 10 -29.39 25.00 -17.24
N VAL A 11 -30.40 25.83 -17.53
CA VAL A 11 -30.73 27.00 -16.73
C VAL A 11 -31.35 26.49 -15.44
N PHE A 12 -30.58 26.49 -14.35
CA PHE A 12 -31.17 26.35 -13.03
C PHE A 12 -31.99 27.63 -12.77
N ALA A 13 -33.31 27.51 -12.84
CA ALA A 13 -34.22 28.51 -12.31
C ALA A 13 -33.98 28.59 -10.79
N ALA A 14 -33.33 29.67 -10.34
CA ALA A 14 -33.34 30.06 -8.95
C ALA A 14 -34.75 30.55 -8.62
N CYS A 15 -35.58 29.67 -8.06
CA CYS A 15 -36.83 30.06 -7.42
C CYS A 15 -36.47 30.75 -6.08
N SER A 16 -36.26 32.06 -6.10
CA SER A 16 -36.46 32.86 -4.88
C SER A 16 -37.96 33.10 -4.72
N ASP A 17 -38.65 32.13 -4.14
CA ASP A 17 -39.94 32.38 -3.51
C ASP A 17 -39.67 32.68 -2.04
N ASN A 18 -39.89 33.95 -1.68
CA ASN A 18 -39.86 34.44 -0.31
C ASN A 18 -41.09 33.92 0.43
N SER A 19 -41.04 32.65 0.80
CA SER A 19 -42.00 32.04 1.71
C SER A 19 -41.21 31.18 2.69
N GLY A 20 -41.24 31.63 3.95
CA GLY A 20 -40.46 31.10 5.06
C GLY A 20 -40.50 29.57 5.11
N SER A 21 -39.41 28.96 4.68
CA SER A 21 -39.15 27.54 4.92
C SER A 21 -38.14 27.48 6.05
N SER A 22 -38.62 27.11 7.23
CA SER A 22 -37.80 26.58 8.30
C SER A 22 -37.12 25.30 7.80
N SER A 23 -36.00 25.47 7.09
CA SER A 23 -35.09 24.36 6.80
C SER A 23 -34.71 23.73 8.14
N PRO A 24 -34.82 22.40 8.30
CA PRO A 24 -34.27 21.73 9.47
C PRO A 24 -32.81 22.17 9.58
N SER A 25 -32.42 22.72 10.72
CA SER A 25 -31.01 22.98 10.98
C SER A 25 -30.29 21.65 10.82
N ALA A 26 -29.51 21.53 9.74
CA ALA A 26 -28.63 20.38 9.59
C ALA A 26 -27.73 20.36 10.84
N PRO A 27 -27.59 19.22 11.52
CA PRO A 27 -26.70 19.14 12.67
C PRO A 27 -25.33 19.66 12.26
N GLN A 28 -24.90 20.75 12.90
CA GLN A 28 -23.53 21.23 12.73
C GLN A 28 -22.63 20.11 13.23
N SER A 29 -21.89 19.47 12.33
CA SER A 29 -20.83 18.55 12.76
C SER A 29 -19.87 19.35 13.64
N PRO A 30 -19.50 18.82 14.82
CA PRO A 30 -18.50 19.47 15.66
C PRO A 30 -17.27 19.80 14.82
N ALA A 31 -16.70 20.99 15.00
CA ALA A 31 -15.40 21.30 14.42
C ALA A 31 -14.41 20.19 14.80
N PRO A 32 -13.53 19.74 13.88
CA PRO A 32 -12.59 18.68 14.19
C PRO A 32 -11.83 19.08 15.46
N THR A 33 -11.90 18.22 16.48
CA THR A 33 -11.20 18.45 17.74
C THR A 33 -9.71 18.46 17.42
N GLN A 34 -9.02 19.54 17.82
CA GLN A 34 -7.60 19.82 17.53
C GLN A 34 -6.61 18.77 18.09
N ASN A 35 -7.10 17.69 18.67
CA ASN A 35 -6.31 16.64 19.32
C ASN A 35 -6.52 15.27 18.64
N ALA A 36 -6.57 15.24 17.30
CA ALA A 36 -6.40 13.98 16.60
C ALA A 36 -4.95 13.51 16.80
N THR A 37 -4.74 12.52 17.66
CA THR A 37 -3.45 11.84 17.76
C THR A 37 -3.22 11.12 16.43
N HIS A 38 -2.36 11.70 15.60
CA HIS A 38 -1.90 11.03 14.39
C HIS A 38 -1.26 9.69 14.78
N GLY A 39 -1.54 8.65 14.00
CA GLY A 39 -0.88 7.36 14.18
C GLY A 39 0.65 7.49 14.04
N PRO A 40 1.40 6.44 14.38
CA PRO A 40 2.85 6.46 14.25
C PRO A 40 3.27 6.89 12.84
N PHE A 41 4.24 7.79 12.76
CA PHE A 41 4.88 8.19 11.51
C PHE A 41 5.89 7.11 11.11
N PHE A 42 5.81 6.65 9.87
CA PHE A 42 6.76 5.68 9.32
C PHE A 42 7.73 6.41 8.38
N PRO A 43 9.06 6.28 8.59
CA PRO A 43 10.01 6.72 7.59
C PRO A 43 9.81 5.93 6.29
N GLU A 44 10.31 6.48 5.19
CA GLU A 44 10.34 5.76 3.91
C GLU A 44 10.98 4.38 4.09
N CYS A 45 10.46 3.38 3.36
CA CYS A 45 10.93 2.00 3.44
C CYS A 45 10.86 1.37 4.84
N GLY A 46 10.03 1.92 5.74
CA GLY A 46 10.02 1.49 7.14
C GLY A 46 11.36 1.76 7.86
N GLY A 47 12.21 2.62 7.30
CA GLY A 47 13.53 2.94 7.82
C GLY A 47 14.64 2.04 7.31
N ILE A 48 14.34 1.08 6.42
CA ILE A 48 15.33 0.20 5.81
C ILE A 48 16.21 1.01 4.84
N SER A 49 17.52 1.02 5.11
CA SER A 49 18.50 1.67 4.24
C SER A 49 19.01 0.73 3.15
N ASP A 50 19.52 1.29 2.05
CA ASP A 50 20.16 0.52 0.98
C ASP A 50 21.37 -0.28 1.51
N GLN A 51 22.11 0.28 2.48
CA GLN A 51 23.21 -0.41 3.15
C GLN A 51 22.71 -1.64 3.93
N THR A 52 21.66 -1.46 4.74
CA THR A 52 21.05 -2.57 5.49
C THR A 52 20.65 -3.69 4.55
N LEU A 53 20.00 -3.35 3.42
CA LEU A 53 19.58 -4.36 2.47
C LEU A 53 20.77 -5.07 1.80
N ALA A 54 21.81 -4.33 1.42
CA ALA A 54 23.02 -4.90 0.86
C ALA A 54 23.73 -5.84 1.85
N GLU A 55 23.83 -5.46 3.12
CA GLU A 55 24.44 -6.26 4.19
C GLU A 55 23.66 -7.55 4.46
N GLN A 56 22.34 -7.46 4.56
CA GLN A 56 21.49 -8.61 4.88
C GLN A 56 21.35 -9.59 3.71
N THR A 57 21.18 -9.08 2.49
CA THR A 57 20.93 -9.92 1.31
C THR A 57 22.22 -10.41 0.66
N ARG A 58 23.34 -9.69 0.85
CA ARG A 58 24.61 -9.91 0.15
C ARG A 58 24.51 -9.84 -1.38
N VAL A 59 23.42 -9.30 -1.91
CA VAL A 59 23.22 -9.10 -3.36
C VAL A 59 23.84 -7.77 -3.76
N THR A 60 24.76 -7.81 -4.72
CA THR A 60 25.40 -6.61 -5.25
C THR A 60 24.55 -5.94 -6.33
N GLY A 61 24.69 -4.62 -6.45
CA GLY A 61 24.02 -3.83 -7.49
C GLY A 61 22.52 -3.64 -7.28
N LEU A 62 22.02 -3.76 -6.06
CA LEU A 62 20.63 -3.41 -5.75
C LEU A 62 20.41 -1.90 -5.91
N VAL A 63 19.39 -1.54 -6.69
CA VAL A 63 18.96 -0.17 -6.92
C VAL A 63 17.57 -0.01 -6.35
N ASN A 64 17.36 1.00 -5.49
CA ASN A 64 16.03 1.35 -4.99
C ASN A 64 15.21 2.01 -6.12
N THR A 65 14.26 1.28 -6.69
CA THR A 65 13.45 1.73 -7.84
C THR A 65 12.07 2.25 -7.43
N ALA A 66 11.65 2.03 -6.20
CA ALA A 66 10.43 2.60 -5.64
C ALA A 66 10.65 2.91 -4.16
N ARG A 67 10.39 4.16 -3.76
CA ARG A 67 10.69 4.64 -2.39
C ARG A 67 9.58 5.56 -1.89
N ASN A 68 8.85 5.11 -0.87
CA ASN A 68 7.84 5.91 -0.17
C ASN A 68 7.57 5.33 1.23
N SER A 69 6.62 5.92 1.97
CA SER A 69 6.26 5.52 3.34
C SER A 69 5.36 4.28 3.42
N VAL A 70 4.84 3.78 2.30
CA VAL A 70 3.97 2.57 2.25
C VAL A 70 4.66 1.32 1.70
N GLY A 71 5.75 1.50 0.96
CA GLY A 71 6.59 0.42 0.51
C GLY A 71 7.82 0.88 -0.27
N CYS A 72 8.74 -0.06 -0.44
CA CYS A 72 9.95 0.11 -1.22
C CYS A 72 10.28 -1.13 -2.05
N GLN A 73 11.02 -0.93 -3.14
CA GLN A 73 11.49 -2.01 -4.00
C GLN A 73 12.94 -1.78 -4.41
N TRP A 74 13.74 -2.84 -4.28
CA TRP A 74 15.11 -2.89 -4.73
C TRP A 74 15.27 -3.97 -5.79
N LEU A 75 15.80 -3.56 -6.93
CA LEU A 75 16.00 -4.39 -8.10
C LEU A 75 17.48 -4.48 -8.42
N GLN A 76 17.99 -5.69 -8.66
CA GLN A 76 19.37 -5.84 -9.13
C GLN A 76 19.52 -5.13 -10.49
N GLY A 77 20.45 -4.17 -10.56
CA GLY A 77 20.68 -3.34 -11.75
C GLY A 77 19.49 -2.49 -12.18
N GLY A 78 18.45 -2.35 -11.33
CA GLY A 78 17.20 -1.68 -11.69
C GLY A 78 16.25 -2.50 -12.60
N GLY A 79 16.60 -3.75 -12.93
CA GLY A 79 15.79 -4.62 -13.79
C GLY A 79 14.78 -5.46 -13.01
N ILE A 80 13.58 -5.67 -13.58
CA ILE A 80 12.56 -6.56 -12.99
C ILE A 80 12.90 -8.04 -13.11
N LEU A 81 13.88 -8.36 -13.97
CA LEU A 81 14.38 -9.71 -14.18
C LEU A 81 15.58 -9.92 -13.25
N GLY A 82 15.42 -10.82 -12.28
CA GLY A 82 16.46 -11.16 -11.31
C GLY A 82 16.02 -10.97 -9.85
N PRO A 83 16.98 -11.00 -8.91
CA PRO A 83 16.73 -10.79 -7.49
C PRO A 83 16.03 -9.45 -7.25
N HIS A 84 14.91 -9.50 -6.56
CA HIS A 84 14.15 -8.35 -6.14
C HIS A 84 13.79 -8.48 -4.67
N PHE A 85 13.82 -7.35 -3.97
CA PHE A 85 13.43 -7.27 -2.57
C PHE A 85 12.40 -6.16 -2.44
N SER A 86 11.35 -6.41 -1.69
CA SER A 86 10.32 -5.42 -1.43
C SER A 86 10.00 -5.35 0.05
N PHE A 87 9.79 -4.14 0.53
CA PHE A 87 9.16 -3.89 1.81
C PHE A 87 7.78 -3.30 1.53
N THR A 88 6.75 -3.85 2.15
CA THR A 88 5.39 -3.31 2.08
C THR A 88 4.78 -3.38 3.46
N TRP A 89 4.14 -2.31 3.91
CA TRP A 89 3.33 -2.35 5.13
C TRP A 89 1.87 -2.06 4.81
N TYR A 90 0.98 -2.76 5.49
CA TYR A 90 -0.46 -2.57 5.36
C TYR A 90 -1.01 -2.11 6.70
N ARG A 91 -1.60 -0.92 6.72
CA ARG A 91 -2.27 -0.42 7.93
C ARG A 91 -3.60 -1.16 8.10
N GLY A 92 -3.72 -1.93 9.18
CA GLY A 92 -4.99 -2.54 9.59
C GLY A 92 -5.40 -3.81 8.86
N SER A 93 -4.61 -4.31 7.90
CA SER A 93 -4.81 -5.67 7.38
C SER A 93 -4.37 -6.68 8.45
N PRO A 94 -5.22 -7.66 8.83
CA PRO A 94 -4.80 -8.74 9.69
C PRO A 94 -3.75 -9.58 8.97
N ILE A 95 -2.59 -9.81 9.59
CA ILE A 95 -1.50 -10.64 9.03
C ILE A 95 -1.97 -12.06 8.65
N GLY A 96 -2.99 -12.58 9.35
CA GLY A 96 -3.61 -13.87 9.03
C GLY A 96 -4.35 -13.89 7.69
N ARG A 97 -4.73 -12.74 7.12
CA ARG A 97 -5.26 -12.67 5.75
C ARG A 97 -4.18 -13.03 4.74
N GLU A 98 -3.01 -12.40 4.88
CA GLU A 98 -1.90 -12.64 3.96
C GLU A 98 -1.35 -14.05 4.10
N ARG A 99 -1.31 -14.56 5.34
CA ARG A 99 -0.95 -15.95 5.59
C ARG A 99 -1.78 -16.94 4.78
N LYS A 100 -3.12 -16.78 4.74
CA LYS A 100 -3.99 -17.69 3.98
C LYS A 100 -3.66 -17.70 2.49
N THR A 101 -3.28 -16.57 1.92
CA THR A 101 -2.83 -16.50 0.52
C THR A 101 -1.51 -17.25 0.31
N GLU A 102 -0.57 -17.08 1.24
CA GLU A 102 0.74 -17.72 1.17
C GLU A 102 0.65 -19.24 1.40
N GLU A 103 -0.19 -19.70 2.33
CA GLU A 103 -0.47 -21.14 2.55
C GLU A 103 -1.04 -21.84 1.31
N LEU A 104 -1.73 -21.10 0.43
CA LEU A 104 -2.27 -21.64 -0.82
C LEU A 104 -1.27 -21.66 -1.98
N SER A 105 -0.20 -20.85 -1.90
CA SER A 105 0.65 -20.56 -3.07
C SER A 105 2.15 -20.78 -2.86
N ARG A 106 2.58 -21.12 -1.64
CA ARG A 106 3.99 -21.33 -1.29
C ARG A 106 4.26 -22.78 -0.94
N ALA A 107 5.53 -23.15 -1.05
CA ALA A 107 6.03 -24.49 -0.73
C ALA A 107 5.97 -24.75 0.78
N SER A 108 6.30 -23.73 1.58
CA SER A 108 6.20 -23.78 3.03
C SER A 108 5.78 -22.43 3.61
N VAL A 109 5.13 -22.49 4.78
CA VAL A 109 4.79 -21.34 5.61
C VAL A 109 5.11 -21.72 7.05
N GLU A 110 6.00 -20.97 7.68
CA GLU A 110 6.52 -21.25 9.02
C GLU A 110 6.32 -20.04 9.94
N ASP A 111 5.96 -20.30 11.18
CA ASP A 111 5.76 -19.25 12.18
C ASP A 111 7.10 -18.68 12.63
N ILE A 112 7.12 -17.36 12.80
CA ILE A 112 8.25 -16.66 13.43
C ILE A 112 7.77 -15.74 14.52
N ASN A 113 8.66 -15.46 15.48
CA ASN A 113 8.46 -14.41 16.48
C ASN A 113 9.69 -13.53 16.51
N ILE A 114 9.51 -12.23 16.32
CA ILE A 114 10.56 -11.22 16.40
C ILE A 114 10.18 -10.25 17.50
N GLU A 115 10.95 -10.23 18.58
CA GLU A 115 10.74 -9.30 19.70
C GLU A 115 9.30 -9.32 20.26
N GLY A 116 8.68 -10.50 20.34
CA GLY A 116 7.29 -10.65 20.81
C GLY A 116 6.22 -10.43 19.73
N HIS A 117 6.61 -10.01 18.52
CA HIS A 117 5.70 -9.84 17.39
C HIS A 117 5.66 -11.11 16.54
N SER A 118 4.48 -11.72 16.47
CA SER A 118 4.27 -12.92 15.65
C SER A 118 4.15 -12.57 14.17
N GLY A 119 4.77 -13.40 13.34
CA GLY A 119 4.68 -13.34 11.89
C GLY A 119 4.84 -14.72 11.28
N PHE A 120 5.08 -14.76 9.97
CA PHE A 120 5.40 -15.99 9.26
C PHE A 120 6.42 -15.73 8.16
N ILE A 121 7.20 -16.76 7.82
CA ILE A 121 8.03 -16.80 6.62
C ILE A 121 7.36 -17.75 5.65
N ALA A 122 7.23 -17.36 4.39
CA ALA A 122 6.72 -18.21 3.35
C ALA A 122 7.77 -18.36 2.23
N LEU A 123 8.04 -19.60 1.82
CA LEU A 123 9.05 -19.92 0.82
C LEU A 123 8.38 -20.48 -0.43
N GLY A 124 8.62 -19.87 -1.59
CA GLY A 124 8.18 -20.40 -2.88
C GLY A 124 8.99 -21.64 -3.30
N GLN A 125 8.53 -22.34 -4.34
CA GLN A 125 9.33 -23.37 -5.00
C GLN A 125 10.27 -22.69 -5.99
N ASP A 126 11.57 -22.98 -5.86
CA ASP A 126 12.54 -22.53 -6.84
C ASP A 126 12.62 -23.55 -7.97
N SER A 127 12.22 -23.16 -9.19
CA SER A 127 12.24 -24.06 -10.35
C SER A 127 13.65 -24.53 -10.74
N THR A 128 14.69 -23.91 -10.16
CA THR A 128 16.11 -24.23 -10.37
C THR A 128 16.73 -25.12 -9.28
N VAL A 129 16.05 -25.36 -8.15
CA VAL A 129 16.57 -26.20 -7.02
C VAL A 129 16.00 -27.63 -7.08
N SER A 130 15.55 -28.11 -8.23
CA SER A 130 15.27 -29.54 -8.42
C SER A 130 16.48 -30.35 -8.92
N ASN A 131 17.65 -29.73 -9.09
CA ASN A 131 18.81 -30.34 -9.76
C ASN A 131 20.17 -30.06 -9.12
N GLN A 132 20.29 -30.09 -7.78
CA GLN A 132 21.59 -30.22 -7.14
C GLN A 132 21.55 -31.33 -6.08
N PRO A 133 22.33 -32.43 -6.25
CA PRO A 133 22.54 -33.41 -5.18
C PRO A 133 23.38 -32.82 -4.03
N PRO A 134 23.34 -33.44 -2.83
CA PRO A 134 23.98 -32.94 -1.61
C PRO A 134 25.50 -32.79 -1.69
#